data_AF-A0A1Q3ZFN1-F1
#
_entry.id   AF-A0A1Q3ZFN1-F1
#
_cell.length_a   1.000
_cell.length_b   1.000
_cell.length_c   1.000
_cell.angle_alpha   90.00
_cell.angle_beta   90.00
_cell.angle_gamma   90.00
#
_symmetry.space_group_name_H-M   'P 1'
#
loop_
_entity.id
_entity.type
_entity.pdbx_description
1 polymer ?
#
loop_
_entity_poly.entity_id
_entity_poly.type
_entity_poly.pdbx_seq_one_letter_code
_entity_poly.pdbx_strand_id
1 'polypeptide(L)'
;MDNESRLLAIISESSNKDGQSIDWEAVQQQLTVFLDEMITVDFNRVLTILYRIDVSEVKVKKALNENPDNKSVGAILAQLIVDRQKEKIKFRQQFSKE
;
A
#
# COMPACT_ATOMS: atom_id res chain seq x y z
N MET A 1 11.02 10.94 11.16
CA MET A 1 10.58 10.32 9.89
C MET A 1 9.27 10.97 9.49
N ASP A 2 9.17 11.49 8.27
CA ASP A 2 7.86 11.84 7.70
C ASP A 2 7.06 10.57 7.36
N ASN A 3 5.74 10.72 7.19
CA ASN A 3 4.84 9.60 6.92
C ASN A 3 5.15 8.88 5.61
N GLU A 4 5.72 9.60 4.64
CA GLU A 4 6.12 9.05 3.34
C GLU A 4 7.33 8.13 3.48
N SER A 5 8.34 8.56 4.23
CA SER A 5 9.53 7.78 4.56
C SER A 5 9.17 6.51 5.33
N ARG A 6 8.19 6.58 6.24
CA ARG A 6 7.69 5.39 6.98
C ARG A 6 6.95 4.42 6.07
N LEU A 7 6.12 4.92 5.15
CA LEU A 7 5.45 4.10 4.14
C LEU A 7 6.46 3.42 3.19
N LEU A 8 7.46 4.17 2.72
CA LEU A 8 8.54 3.63 1.91
C LEU A 8 9.40 2.62 2.69
N ALA A 9 9.65 2.86 3.98
CA ALA A 9 10.36 1.92 4.83
C ALA A 9 9.62 0.57 4.90
N ILE A 10 8.32 0.57 5.21
CA ILE A 10 7.50 -0.67 5.26
C ILE A 10 7.55 -1.43 3.92
N ILE A 11 7.46 -0.70 2.79
CA ILE A 11 7.54 -1.31 1.46
C ILE A 11 8.95 -1.85 1.19
N SER A 12 10.01 -1.15 1.59
CA SER A 12 11.40 -1.52 1.33
C SER A 12 11.93 -2.64 2.23
N GLU A 13 11.51 -2.68 3.50
CA GLU A 13 11.91 -3.69 4.49
C GLU A 13 11.44 -5.09 4.07
N SER A 14 10.35 -5.16 3.31
CA SER A 14 9.84 -6.40 2.72
C SER A 14 10.71 -7.00 1.60
N SER A 15 11.67 -6.22 1.07
CA SER A 15 12.53 -6.63 -0.05
C SER A 15 13.96 -7.01 0.35
N ASN A 16 14.39 -6.71 1.58
CA ASN A 16 15.79 -6.86 2.00
C ASN A 16 15.98 -7.96 3.05
N LYS A 17 15.85 -9.24 2.64
CA LYS A 17 16.60 -10.37 3.21
C LYS A 17 16.83 -11.44 2.14
N ASP A 18 18.05 -11.55 1.67
CA ASP A 18 18.69 -12.75 1.11
C ASP A 18 17.77 -13.70 0.30
N GLY A 19 17.41 -13.31 -0.93
CA GLY A 19 16.76 -14.23 -1.88
C GLY A 19 15.40 -14.79 -1.46
N GLN A 20 14.76 -14.24 -0.41
CA GLN A 20 13.44 -14.67 0.04
C GLN A 20 12.32 -13.95 -0.72
N SER A 21 11.22 -14.68 -0.91
CA SER A 21 9.97 -14.15 -1.45
C SER A 21 9.39 -13.07 -0.53
N ILE A 22 8.92 -11.98 -1.12
CA ILE A 22 8.24 -10.89 -0.40
C ILE A 22 6.99 -11.45 0.31
N ASP A 23 6.94 -11.30 1.63
CA ASP A 23 5.75 -11.60 2.43
C ASP A 23 4.75 -10.45 2.33
N TRP A 24 3.88 -10.53 1.33
CA TRP A 24 2.86 -9.51 1.10
C TRP A 24 1.81 -9.43 2.19
N GLU A 25 1.59 -10.50 2.96
CA GLU A 25 0.61 -10.52 4.03
C GLU A 25 1.14 -9.70 5.22
N ALA A 26 2.39 -9.92 5.62
CA ALA A 26 3.04 -9.12 6.65
C ALA A 26 3.09 -7.64 6.28
N VAL A 27 3.39 -7.32 5.01
CA VAL A 27 3.37 -5.93 4.50
C VAL A 27 1.98 -5.32 4.61
N GLN A 28 0.95 -6.07 4.19
CA GLN A 28 -0.43 -5.60 4.25
C GLN A 28 -0.87 -5.32 5.70
N GLN A 29 -0.50 -6.18 6.65
CA GLN A 29 -0.82 -5.99 8.06
C GLN A 29 -0.14 -4.73 8.62
N GLN A 30 1.15 -4.52 8.34
CA GLN A 30 1.86 -3.33 8.80
C GLN A 30 1.28 -2.04 8.21
N LEU A 31 0.96 -2.05 6.91
CA LEU A 31 0.29 -0.94 6.25
C LEU A 31 -1.10 -0.68 6.84
N THR A 32 -1.85 -1.72 7.16
CA THR A 32 -3.19 -1.60 7.76
C THR A 32 -3.11 -0.84 9.08
N VAL A 33 -2.22 -1.26 9.99
CA VAL A 33 -2.03 -0.60 11.29
C VAL A 33 -1.61 0.85 11.11
N PHE A 34 -0.61 1.10 10.25
CA PHE A 34 -0.12 2.46 9.99
C PHE A 34 -1.21 3.37 9.41
N LEU A 35 -2.00 2.86 8.47
CA LEU A 35 -3.05 3.64 7.83
C LEU A 35 -4.23 3.88 8.77
N ASP A 36 -4.65 2.89 9.55
CA ASP A 36 -5.72 3.07 10.53
C ASP A 36 -5.33 4.15 11.57
N GLU A 37 -4.08 4.15 12.06
CA GLU A 37 -3.55 5.25 12.88
C GLU A 37 -3.61 6.59 12.15
N MET A 38 -3.13 6.67 10.90
CA MET A 38 -3.09 7.92 10.16
C MET A 38 -4.49 8.46 9.81
N ILE A 39 -5.44 7.60 9.46
CA ILE A 39 -6.80 7.98 9.10
C ILE A 39 -7.50 8.65 10.28
N THR A 40 -7.27 8.15 11.50
CA THR A 40 -7.84 8.75 12.72
C THR A 40 -7.30 10.17 12.99
N VAL A 41 -6.11 10.49 12.47
CA VAL A 41 -5.49 11.81 12.62
C VAL A 41 -5.87 12.75 11.47
N ASP A 42 -5.65 12.32 10.22
CA ASP A 42 -5.92 13.10 9.02
C ASP A 42 -6.08 12.22 7.78
N PHE A 43 -7.33 11.97 7.40
CA PHE A 43 -7.67 11.20 6.22
C PHE A 43 -7.22 11.86 4.90
N ASN A 44 -7.28 13.19 4.79
CA ASN A 44 -6.89 13.89 3.56
C ASN A 44 -5.38 13.74 3.29
N ARG A 45 -4.58 13.72 4.36
CA ARG A 45 -3.15 13.43 4.25
C ARG A 45 -2.88 12.02 3.75
N VAL A 46 -3.68 11.03 4.17
CA VAL A 46 -3.59 9.65 3.66
C VAL A 46 -3.89 9.62 2.16
N LEU A 47 -4.98 10.24 1.72
CA LEU A 47 -5.31 10.32 0.28
C LEU A 47 -4.19 10.97 -0.53
N THR A 48 -3.59 12.05 -0.02
CA THR A 48 -2.47 12.74 -0.68
C THR A 48 -1.27 11.82 -0.88
N ILE A 49 -0.96 10.98 0.12
CA ILE A 49 0.13 9.99 0.02
C ILE A 49 -0.22 8.91 -1.01
N LEU A 50 -1.45 8.40 -1.00
CA LEU A 50 -1.91 7.40 -1.97
C LEU A 50 -1.80 7.88 -3.42
N TYR A 51 -2.11 9.15 -3.69
CA TYR A 51 -1.99 9.71 -5.03
C TYR A 51 -0.55 9.75 -5.53
N ARG A 52 0.43 10.00 -4.63
CA ARG A 52 1.86 10.02 -4.98
C ARG A 52 2.40 8.64 -5.40
N ILE A 53 1.74 7.57 -4.98
CA ILE A 53 2.11 6.19 -5.30
C ILE A 53 1.20 5.56 -6.37
N ASP A 54 0.53 6.38 -7.18
CA ASP A 54 -0.36 5.99 -8.29
C ASP A 54 -1.62 5.20 -7.86
N VAL A 55 -2.14 5.45 -6.66
CA VAL A 55 -3.45 4.92 -6.23
C VAL A 55 -4.47 6.05 -6.34
N SER A 56 -5.27 6.09 -7.41
CA SER A 56 -6.19 7.20 -7.67
C SER A 56 -7.40 7.29 -6.73
N GLU A 57 -7.95 8.49 -6.56
CA GLU A 57 -9.17 8.74 -5.75
C GLU A 57 -10.34 7.84 -6.12
N VAL A 58 -10.52 7.64 -7.42
CA VAL A 58 -11.58 6.80 -7.97
C VAL A 58 -11.43 5.36 -7.50
N LYS A 59 -10.21 4.81 -7.50
CA LYS A 59 -9.93 3.46 -6.99
C LYS A 59 -10.19 3.37 -5.49
N VAL A 60 -9.78 4.39 -4.73
CA VAL A 60 -10.04 4.45 -3.28
C VAL A 60 -11.53 4.46 -2.98
N LYS A 61 -12.28 5.41 -3.55
CA LYS A 61 -13.74 5.52 -3.34
C LYS A 61 -14.47 4.25 -3.73
N LYS A 62 -14.08 3.65 -4.86
CA LYS A 62 -14.66 2.38 -5.31
C LYS A 62 -14.41 1.28 -4.29
N ALA A 63 -13.17 1.09 -3.84
CA ALA A 63 -12.82 0.05 -2.89
C ALA A 63 -13.50 0.24 -1.52
N LEU A 64 -13.63 1.49 -1.07
CA LEU A 64 -14.36 1.82 0.17
C LEU A 64 -15.87 1.58 0.05
N ASN A 65 -16.47 1.83 -1.11
CA ASN A 65 -17.90 1.56 -1.33
C ASN A 65 -18.20 0.07 -1.47
N GLU A 66 -17.29 -0.69 -2.08
CA GLU A 66 -17.44 -2.14 -2.23
C GLU A 66 -17.26 -2.88 -0.90
N ASN A 67 -16.46 -2.31 0.02
CA ASN A 67 -16.12 -2.82 1.37
C ASN A 67 -16.31 -4.34 1.54
N PRO A 68 -15.53 -5.16 0.82
CA PRO A 68 -15.65 -6.60 0.93
C PRO A 68 -15.32 -7.02 2.37
N ASP A 69 -16.23 -7.76 2.99
CA ASP A 69 -16.09 -8.36 4.32
C ASP A 69 -16.05 -7.38 5.50
N ASN A 70 -16.57 -6.15 5.34
CA ASN A 70 -16.64 -5.15 6.42
C ASN A 70 -15.26 -4.85 7.04
N LYS A 71 -14.24 -4.72 6.18
CA LYS A 71 -12.85 -4.44 6.56
C LYS A 71 -12.69 -3.00 7.04
N SER A 72 -11.62 -2.75 7.81
CA SER A 72 -11.25 -1.38 8.16
C SER A 72 -10.84 -0.59 6.91
N VAL A 73 -11.00 0.73 6.98
CA VAL A 73 -10.54 1.64 5.91
C VAL A 73 -9.04 1.45 5.66
N GLY A 74 -8.23 1.35 6.72
CA GLY A 74 -6.80 1.09 6.61
C GLY A 74 -6.49 -0.23 5.90
N ALA A 75 -7.25 -1.30 6.15
CA ALA A 75 -7.06 -2.59 5.49
C ALA A 75 -7.37 -2.54 4.00
N ILE A 76 -8.44 -1.82 3.61
CA ILE A 76 -8.80 -1.61 2.21
C ILE A 76 -7.70 -0.82 1.49
N LEU A 77 -7.21 0.26 2.11
CA LEU A 77 -6.15 1.08 1.53
C LEU A 77 -4.81 0.33 1.46
N ALA A 78 -4.47 -0.47 2.48
CA ALA A 78 -3.28 -1.31 2.50
C ALA A 78 -3.28 -2.30 1.33
N GLN A 79 -4.43 -2.92 1.04
CA GLN A 79 -4.59 -3.80 -0.11
C GLN A 79 -4.28 -3.08 -1.43
N LEU A 80 -4.84 -1.87 -1.63
CA LEU A 80 -4.58 -1.08 -2.84
C LEU A 80 -3.10 -0.77 -3.04
N ILE A 81 -2.38 -0.45 -1.95
CA ILE A 81 -0.94 -0.20 -1.99
C ILE A 81 -0.18 -1.46 -2.38
N VAL A 82 -0.48 -2.60 -1.74
CA VAL A 82 0.17 -3.89 -2.01
C VAL A 82 -0.04 -4.30 -3.47
N ASP A 83 -1.26 -4.18 -3.98
CA ASP A 83 -1.56 -4.53 -5.37
C ASP A 83 -0.79 -3.64 -6.34
N ARG A 84 -0.69 -2.34 -6.06
CA ARG A 84 0.11 -1.42 -6.87
C ARG A 84 1.60 -1.74 -6.85
N GLN A 85 2.15 -2.21 -5.73
CA GLN A 85 3.54 -2.67 -5.65
C GLN A 85 3.77 -3.96 -6.44
N LYS A 86 2.84 -4.92 -6.34
CA LYS A 86 2.86 -6.16 -7.13
C LYS A 86 2.82 -5.86 -8.63
N GLU A 87 1.95 -4.94 -9.07
CA GLU A 87 1.90 -4.47 -10.46
C GLU A 87 3.24 -3.87 -10.90
N LYS A 88 3.86 -3.03 -10.07
CA LYS A 88 5.17 -2.42 -10.37
C LYS A 88 6.28 -3.46 -10.52
N ILE A 89 6.28 -4.50 -9.69
CA ILE A 89 7.23 -5.62 -9.79
C ILE A 89 7.00 -6.41 -11.07
N LYS A 90 5.75 -6.78 -11.37
CA LYS A 90 5.40 -7.49 -12.61
C LYS A 90 5.80 -6.70 -13.85
N PHE A 91 5.53 -5.39 -13.88
CA PHE A 91 5.92 -4.51 -14.98
C PHE A 91 7.44 -4.50 -15.16
N ARG A 92 8.22 -4.32 -14.09
CA ARG A 92 9.69 -4.42 -14.19
C ARG A 92 10.15 -5.77 -14.71
N GLN A 93 9.58 -6.88 -14.22
CA GLN A 93 9.95 -8.22 -14.71
C GLN A 93 9.62 -8.44 -16.19
N GLN A 94 8.51 -7.87 -16.66
CA GLN A 94 8.07 -7.98 -18.06
C GLN A 94 8.93 -7.14 -19.01
N PHE A 95 9.34 -5.93 -18.59
CA PHE A 95 10.05 -4.96 -19.45
C PHE A 95 11.56 -4.85 -19.18
N SER A 96 12.12 -5.53 -18.17
CA SER A 96 13.58 -5.62 -17.97
C SER A 96 14.26 -6.71 -18.82
N LYS A 97 13.57 -7.28 -19.82
CA LYS A 97 14.09 -8.30 -20.74
C LYS A 97 14.32 -7.81 -22.19
N GLU A 98 14.31 -6.50 -22.41
CA GLU A 98 14.77 -5.86 -23.66
C GLU A 98 16.15 -5.23 -23.44
#